data_AF-R2V701-F1
#
_entry.id   AF-R2V701-F1
#
_cell.length_a   1.000
_cell.length_b   1.000
_cell.length_c   1.000
_cell.angle_alpha   90.00
_cell.angle_beta   90.00
_cell.angle_gamma   90.00
#
_symmetry.space_group_name_H-M   'P 1'
#
loop_
_entity.id
_entity.type
_entity.pdbx_description
1 polymer ?
#
loop_
_entity_poly.entity_id
_entity_poly.type
_entity_poly.pdbx_seq_one_letter_code
_entity_poly.pdbx_strand_id
1 'polypeptide(L)'
;MIMRINKAEESFNAKLSTRLIEAEEKGEKKGEKKGEKKGQKKERLKWEQEARENVVRMLKDQMSVEKISEYSSLSLEAIKKIKETHMD
;
A
#
# COMPACT_ATOMS: atom_id res chain seq x y z
N MET A 1 -53.92 16.35 -28.12
CA MET A 1 -53.12 15.15 -28.46
C MET A 1 -52.37 14.77 -27.20
N ILE A 2 -52.74 13.66 -26.57
CA ILE A 2 -52.26 13.28 -25.23
C ILE A 2 -50.78 12.89 -25.35
N MET A 3 -49.90 13.63 -24.66
CA MET A 3 -48.50 13.26 -24.46
C MET A 3 -48.44 11.91 -23.73
N ARG A 4 -48.46 10.82 -24.49
CA ARG A 4 -48.05 9.50 -24.00
C ARG A 4 -46.53 9.46 -24.02
N ILE A 5 -45.90 10.25 -23.15
CA ILE A 5 -44.51 10.00 -22.80
C ILE A 5 -44.53 8.60 -22.17
N ASN A 6 -43.84 7.66 -22.81
CA ASN A 6 -43.87 6.25 -22.45
C ASN A 6 -43.32 6.13 -21.02
N LYS A 7 -44.20 5.96 -20.04
CA LYS A 7 -43.86 5.66 -18.63
C LYS A 7 -42.84 4.52 -18.50
N ALA A 8 -42.78 3.64 -19.50
CA ALA A 8 -41.75 2.62 -19.65
C ALA A 8 -40.34 3.19 -19.91
N GLU A 9 -40.18 4.17 -20.81
CA GLU A 9 -38.90 4.84 -21.10
C GLU A 9 -38.40 5.64 -19.89
N GLU A 10 -39.27 6.36 -19.20
CA GLU A 10 -38.92 7.08 -17.97
C GLU A 10 -38.43 6.12 -16.88
N SER A 11 -39.13 4.99 -16.69
CA SER A 11 -38.73 3.97 -15.72
C SER A 11 -37.41 3.28 -16.08
N PHE A 12 -37.12 3.14 -17.37
CA PHE A 12 -35.89 2.54 -17.87
C PHE A 12 -34.71 3.49 -17.69
N ASN A 13 -34.87 4.76 -18.05
CA ASN A 13 -33.86 5.80 -17.89
C ASN A 13 -33.52 6.04 -16.41
N ALA A 14 -34.53 6.03 -15.53
CA ALA A 14 -34.31 6.14 -14.08
C ALA A 14 -33.47 4.97 -13.53
N LYS A 15 -33.76 3.73 -13.96
CA LYS A 15 -32.99 2.52 -13.59
C LYS A 15 -31.57 2.53 -14.15
N LEU A 16 -31.37 3.10 -15.34
CA LEU A 16 -30.06 3.22 -15.96
C LEU A 16 -29.18 4.22 -15.20
N SER A 17 -29.76 5.37 -14.85
CA SER A 17 -29.09 6.43 -14.07
C SER A 17 -28.67 5.96 -12.68
N THR A 18 -29.54 5.23 -11.96
CA THR A 18 -29.19 4.66 -10.64
C THR A 18 -28.06 3.65 -10.73
N ARG A 19 -28.04 2.78 -11.75
CA ARG A 19 -26.95 1.82 -11.95
C ARG A 19 -25.61 2.47 -12.27
N LEU A 20 -25.62 3.60 -13.00
CA LEU A 20 -24.42 4.38 -13.28
C LEU A 20 -23.82 4.97 -12.00
N ILE A 21 -24.66 5.60 -11.17
CA ILE A 21 -24.24 6.16 -9.87
C ILE A 21 -23.65 5.05 -8.97
N GLU A 22 -24.32 3.90 -8.87
CA GLU A 22 -23.80 2.77 -8.09
C GLU A 22 -22.46 2.23 -8.63
N ALA A 23 -22.26 2.24 -9.94
CA ALA A 23 -21.03 1.77 -10.56
C ALA A 23 -19.87 2.75 -10.29
N GLU A 24 -20.13 4.05 -10.33
CA GLU A 24 -19.17 5.11 -9.99
C GLU A 24 -18.77 5.02 -8.51
N GLU A 25 -19.74 4.95 -7.59
CA GLU A 25 -19.45 4.81 -6.15
C GLU A 25 -18.67 3.53 -5.83
N LYS A 26 -18.99 2.41 -6.50
CA LYS A 26 -18.24 1.14 -6.36
C LYS A 26 -16.84 1.25 -6.95
N GLY A 27 -16.66 2.05 -8.02
CA GLY A 27 -15.39 2.34 -8.64
C GLY A 27 -14.47 3.14 -7.72
N GLU A 28 -14.97 4.25 -7.16
CA GLU A 28 -14.25 5.11 -6.23
C GLU A 28 -13.82 4.34 -4.97
N LYS A 29 -14.75 3.66 -4.29
CA LYS A 29 -14.45 2.87 -3.08
C LYS A 29 -13.41 1.78 -3.33
N LYS A 30 -13.40 1.17 -4.53
CA LYS A 30 -12.37 0.18 -4.92
C LYS A 30 -11.04 0.85 -5.24
N GLY A 31 -11.05 2.02 -5.87
CA GLY A 31 -9.88 2.83 -6.17
C GLY A 31 -9.16 3.26 -4.89
N GLU A 32 -9.90 3.81 -3.93
CA GLU A 32 -9.41 4.26 -2.63
C GLU A 32 -8.79 3.12 -1.82
N LYS A 33 -9.51 2.00 -1.61
CA LYS A 33 -8.97 0.83 -0.91
C LYS A 33 -7.73 0.23 -1.59
N LYS A 34 -7.66 0.25 -2.93
CA LYS A 34 -6.46 -0.20 -3.66
C LYS A 34 -5.32 0.81 -3.51
N GLY A 35 -5.62 2.10 -3.50
CA GLY A 35 -4.68 3.19 -3.25
C GLY A 35 -4.03 3.08 -1.88
N GLU A 36 -4.84 2.98 -0.82
CA GLU A 36 -4.37 2.82 0.56
C GLU A 36 -3.49 1.57 0.73
N LYS A 37 -3.95 0.40 0.26
CA LYS A 37 -3.16 -0.84 0.37
C LYS A 37 -1.83 -0.75 -0.37
N LYS A 38 -1.79 -0.08 -1.53
CA LYS A 38 -0.54 0.15 -2.28
C LYS A 38 0.36 1.16 -1.57
N GLY A 39 -0.22 2.20 -0.97
CA GLY A 39 0.49 3.19 -0.15
C GLY A 39 1.17 2.54 1.05
N GLN A 40 0.40 1.82 1.87
CA GLN A 40 0.92 1.10 3.04
C GLN A 40 2.01 0.08 2.67
N LYS A 41 1.85 -0.66 1.56
CA LYS A 41 2.88 -1.60 1.10
C LYS A 41 4.15 -0.87 0.68
N LYS A 42 4.05 0.26 -0.01
CA LYS A 42 5.21 1.08 -0.40
C LYS A 42 5.92 1.67 0.82
N GLU A 43 5.17 2.21 1.79
CA GLU A 43 5.75 2.74 3.02
C GLU A 43 6.47 1.65 3.81
N ARG A 44 5.85 0.48 3.99
CA ARG A 44 6.49 -0.65 4.66
C ARG A 44 7.79 -1.09 3.97
N LEU A 45 7.80 -1.17 2.64
CA LEU A 45 9.00 -1.51 1.87
C LEU A 45 10.10 -0.46 2.04
N LYS A 46 9.72 0.83 2.06
CA LYS A 46 10.66 1.94 2.28
C LYS A 46 11.26 1.90 3.69
N TRP A 47 10.44 1.68 4.71
CA TRP A 47 10.89 1.50 6.10
C TRP A 47 11.82 0.28 6.26
N GLU A 48 11.48 -0.86 5.65
CA GLU A 48 12.33 -2.05 5.66
C GLU A 48 13.67 -1.81 4.95
N GLN A 49 13.67 -1.03 3.87
CA GLN A 49 14.89 -0.67 3.15
C GLN A 49 15.76 0.31 3.96
N GLU A 50 15.18 1.38 4.51
CA GLU A 50 15.89 2.34 5.36
C GLU A 50 16.48 1.66 6.60
N ALA A 51 15.75 0.73 7.22
CA ALA A 51 16.24 -0.04 8.36
C ALA A 51 17.48 -0.88 8.00
N ARG A 52 17.48 -1.54 6.83
CA ARG A 52 18.63 -2.31 6.34
C ARG A 52 19.81 -1.41 6.02
N GLU A 53 19.60 -0.29 5.35
CA GLU A 53 20.64 0.68 5.02
C GLU A 53 21.29 1.27 6.29
N ASN A 54 20.48 1.54 7.32
CA ASN A 54 20.98 2.01 8.61
C ASN A 54 21.84 0.94 9.31
N VAL A 55 21.42 -0.33 9.29
CA VAL A 55 22.23 -1.44 9.82
C VAL A 55 23.56 -1.57 9.08
N VAL A 56 23.56 -1.46 7.74
CA VAL A 56 24.81 -1.48 6.95
C VAL A 56 25.73 -0.33 7.36
N ARG A 57 25.19 0.88 7.58
CA ARG A 57 25.98 2.03 8.05
C ARG A 57 26.59 1.77 9.43
N MET A 58 25.80 1.29 10.40
CA MET A 58 26.30 0.96 11.73
C MET A 58 27.38 -0.13 11.70
N LEU A 59 27.24 -1.12 10.81
CA LEU A 59 28.25 -2.15 10.59
C LEU A 59 29.56 -1.57 10.03
N LYS A 60 29.47 -0.61 9.09
CA LYS A 60 30.63 0.13 8.56
C LYS A 60 31.31 0.99 9.62
N ASP A 61 30.53 1.55 10.54
CA ASP A 61 31.04 2.31 11.70
C ASP A 61 31.62 1.39 12.80
N GLN A 62 31.83 0.10 12.50
CA GLN A 62 32.40 -0.92 13.40
C GLN A 62 31.59 -1.13 14.69
N MET A 63 30.29 -0.83 14.69
CA MET A 63 29.42 -1.17 15.81
C MET A 63 29.27 -2.69 15.96
N SER A 64 29.19 -3.17 17.20
CA SER A 64 28.94 -4.59 17.48
C SER A 64 27.52 -4.99 17.07
N VAL A 65 27.36 -6.22 16.61
CA VAL A 65 26.07 -6.77 16.14
C VAL A 65 25.02 -6.74 17.26
N GLU A 66 25.45 -6.96 18.50
CA GLU A 66 24.63 -6.90 19.71
C GLU A 66 24.07 -5.49 19.89
N LYS A 67 24.92 -4.47 19.78
CA LYS A 67 24.50 -3.07 19.91
C LYS A 67 23.58 -2.66 18.76
N ILE A 68 23.86 -3.10 17.54
CA ILE A 68 22.98 -2.86 16.40
C ILE A 68 21.60 -3.51 16.62
N SER A 69 21.54 -4.69 17.23
CA SER A 69 20.28 -5.36 17.56
C SER A 69 19.47 -4.66 18.64
N GLU A 70 20.10 -3.84 19.50
CA GLU A 70 19.40 -3.01 20.48
C GLU A 70 18.76 -1.77 19.83
N TYR A 71 19.44 -1.18 18.84
CA TYR A 71 18.97 0.04 18.16
C TYR A 71 18.14 -0.23 16.90
N SER A 72 18.19 -1.45 16.37
CA SER A 72 17.39 -1.87 15.22
C SER A 72 16.31 -2.84 15.64
N SER A 73 15.14 -2.78 15.02
CA SER A 73 14.07 -3.77 15.21
C SER A 73 14.36 -5.09 14.47
N LEU A 74 15.64 -5.41 14.23
CA LEU A 74 16.10 -6.58 13.47
C LEU A 74 16.74 -7.59 14.43
N SER A 75 16.58 -8.88 14.12
CA SER A 75 17.22 -9.94 14.88
C SER A 75 18.72 -9.98 14.63
N LEU A 76 19.48 -10.49 15.61
CA LEU A 76 20.93 -10.74 15.47
C LEU A 76 21.26 -11.53 14.21
N GLU A 77 20.45 -12.54 13.89
CA GLU A 77 20.63 -13.38 12.71
C GLU A 77 20.42 -12.59 11.41
N ALA A 78 19.42 -11.70 11.36
CA ALA A 78 19.21 -10.81 10.22
C ALA A 78 20.38 -9.84 10.03
N ILE A 79 20.93 -9.30 11.11
CA ILE A 79 22.08 -8.39 11.07
C ILE A 79 23.35 -9.12 10.60
N LYS A 80 23.59 -10.35 11.07
CA LYS A 80 24.70 -11.20 10.59
C LYS A 80 24.60 -11.47 9.10
N LYS A 81 23.42 -11.82 8.61
CA LYS A 81 23.18 -12.05 7.18
C LYS A 81 23.42 -10.78 6.34
N ILE A 82 23.02 -9.61 6.84
CA ILE A 82 23.29 -8.32 6.19
C ILE A 82 24.80 -8.08 6.12
N LYS A 83 25.52 -8.32 7.24
CA LYS A 83 26.98 -8.20 7.31
C LYS A 83 27.66 -9.09 6.27
N GLU A 84 27.30 -10.36 6.18
CA GLU A 84 27.83 -11.30 5.18
C GLU A 84 27.55 -10.84 3.74
N THR A 85 26.38 -10.24 3.48
CA THR A 85 26.00 -9.86 2.11
C THR A 85 26.61 -8.52 1.65
N HIS A 86 26.97 -7.62 2.57
CA HIS A 86 27.36 -6.22 2.26
C HIS A 86 28.76 -5.82 2.75
N MET A 87 29.44 -6.66 3.54
CA MET A 87 30.76 -6.36 4.12
C MET A 87 31.85 -7.37 3.73
N ASP A 88 31.60 -8.22 2.72
CA ASP A 88 32.67 -8.95 2.00
C ASP A 88 33.55 -7.97 1.19
#